data_AF-A0A327KYL1-F1
#
_entry.id   AF-A0A327KYL1-F1
#
_cell.length_a   1.000
_cell.length_b   1.000
_cell.length_c   1.000
_cell.angle_alpha   90.00
_cell.angle_beta   90.00
_cell.angle_gamma   90.00
#
_symmetry.space_group_name_H-M   'P 1'
#
loop_
_entity.id
_entity.type
_entity.pdbx_description
1 polymer ?
#
loop_
_entity_poly.entity_id
_entity_poly.type
_entity_poly.pdbx_seq_one_letter_code
_entity_poly.pdbx_strand_id
1 'polypeptide(L)'
;MVPRADLSRMSMRIALAAVGLGAIVWAGVVLAAPTTRGLDRVADRIVVGDAFKPDDLRRIAVDLEEANRTPQTRASALRNAVIVAVRQAEEAIAEGRRTEIDERLEALGPMLDRALLAAPGDGFLWLVRFWHGNFRNGFDTRSLDLLAASYRAAPREGWIAVRRTSVALAAFSRMEEPLRGAVVDEFVGLVNSHLGPMADVFVTSGWPARDTLLPALAAASEVSRRNFARAVYGRGFDVVVPGIPRADARPWSR
;
A
#
# COMPACT_ATOMS: atom_id res chain seq x y z
N MET A 1 65.25 -13.97 -13.70
CA MET A 1 64.51 -13.42 -12.54
C MET A 1 63.62 -12.30 -13.04
N VAL A 2 62.32 -12.54 -13.23
CA VAL A 2 61.37 -11.47 -13.56
C VAL A 2 61.04 -10.73 -12.25
N PRO A 3 61.12 -9.39 -12.18
CA PRO A 3 60.89 -8.67 -10.94
C PRO A 3 59.43 -8.81 -10.52
N ARG A 4 59.20 -9.26 -9.28
CA ARG A 4 57.86 -9.43 -8.66
C ARG A 4 56.96 -8.19 -8.77
N ALA A 5 57.54 -7.01 -8.95
CA ALA A 5 56.83 -5.74 -9.10
C ALA A 5 56.05 -5.60 -10.43
N ASP A 6 56.45 -6.29 -11.50
CA ASP A 6 55.73 -6.22 -12.79
C ASP A 6 54.50 -7.12 -12.82
N LEU A 7 54.55 -8.26 -12.11
CA LEU A 7 53.41 -9.15 -11.95
C LEU A 7 52.24 -8.47 -11.21
N SER A 8 52.51 -7.72 -10.13
CA SER A 8 51.43 -7.04 -9.38
C SER A 8 50.73 -5.95 -10.19
N ARG A 9 51.49 -5.19 -10.99
CA ARG A 9 50.94 -4.15 -11.88
C ARG A 9 50.10 -4.75 -13.00
N MET A 10 50.54 -5.87 -13.56
CA MET A 10 49.80 -6.56 -14.63
C MET A 10 48.50 -7.17 -14.09
N SER A 11 48.52 -7.81 -12.92
CA SER A 11 47.32 -8.31 -12.24
C SER A 11 46.32 -7.19 -11.92
N MET A 12 46.80 -6.04 -11.44
CA MET A 12 45.93 -4.89 -11.13
C MET A 12 45.24 -4.31 -12.38
N ARG A 13 45.96 -4.22 -13.50
CA ARG A 13 45.39 -3.76 -14.78
C ARG A 13 44.33 -4.71 -15.33
N ILE A 14 44.57 -6.01 -15.24
CA ILE A 14 43.60 -7.04 -15.66
C ILE A 14 42.34 -6.97 -14.79
N ALA A 15 42.50 -6.84 -13.47
CA ALA A 15 41.37 -6.70 -12.55
C ALA A 15 40.52 -5.45 -12.85
N LEU A 16 41.17 -4.30 -13.07
CA LEU A 16 40.48 -3.06 -13.46
C LEU A 16 39.73 -3.20 -14.79
N ALA A 17 40.36 -3.83 -15.80
CA ALA A 17 39.71 -4.08 -17.08
C ALA A 17 38.50 -5.03 -16.94
N ALA A 18 38.61 -6.07 -16.12
CA ALA A 18 37.51 -7.00 -15.85
C ALA A 18 36.33 -6.31 -15.13
N VAL A 19 36.61 -5.46 -14.15
CA VAL A 19 35.59 -4.65 -13.46
C VAL A 19 34.92 -3.68 -14.43
N GLY A 20 35.71 -3.01 -15.29
CA GLY A 20 35.19 -2.09 -16.31
C GLY A 20 34.27 -2.78 -17.31
N LEU A 21 34.67 -3.94 -17.83
CA LEU A 21 33.84 -4.77 -18.72
C LEU A 21 32.58 -5.27 -18.00
N GLY A 22 32.72 -5.70 -16.74
CA GLY A 22 31.58 -6.10 -15.90
C GLY A 22 30.56 -4.97 -15.72
N ALA A 23 31.03 -3.74 -15.48
CA ALA A 23 30.17 -2.56 -15.35
C ALA A 23 29.45 -2.21 -16.66
N ILE A 24 30.13 -2.32 -17.81
CA ILE A 24 29.53 -2.07 -19.14
C ILE A 24 28.44 -3.11 -19.44
N VAL A 25 28.73 -4.40 -19.20
CA VAL A 25 27.75 -5.48 -19.40
C VAL A 25 26.54 -5.27 -18.48
N TRP A 26 26.78 -4.97 -17.20
CA TRP A 26 25.72 -4.67 -16.24
C TRP A 26 24.86 -3.49 -16.67
N ALA A 27 25.48 -2.37 -17.09
CA ALA A 27 24.75 -1.20 -17.59
C ALA A 27 23.93 -1.52 -18.84
N GLY A 28 24.47 -2.33 -19.76
CA GLY A 28 23.75 -2.79 -20.95
C GLY A 28 22.49 -3.59 -20.60
N VAL A 29 22.58 -4.51 -19.64
CA VAL A 29 21.43 -5.29 -19.15
C VAL A 29 20.38 -4.39 -18.50
N VAL A 30 20.79 -3.42 -17.68
CA VAL A 30 19.86 -2.50 -16.99
C VAL A 30 19.17 -1.55 -17.97
N LEU A 31 19.89 -1.02 -18.96
CA LEU A 31 19.36 -0.08 -19.95
C LEU A 31 18.48 -0.75 -21.01
N ALA A 32 18.75 -2.01 -21.35
CA ALA A 32 17.94 -2.78 -22.29
C ALA A 32 16.61 -3.28 -21.68
N ALA A 33 16.44 -3.19 -20.36
CA ALA A 33 15.20 -3.59 -19.70
C ALA A 33 14.02 -2.74 -20.21
N PRO A 34 12.91 -3.37 -20.66
CA PRO A 34 11.75 -2.66 -21.21
C PRO A 34 11.24 -1.56 -20.26
N THR A 35 10.90 -0.39 -20.80
CA THR A 35 10.30 0.69 -20.00
C THR A 35 8.78 0.62 -20.07
N THR A 36 8.12 0.35 -18.95
CA THR A 36 6.67 0.32 -18.82
C THR A 36 6.07 1.71 -18.55
N ARG A 37 6.37 2.70 -19.42
CA ARG A 37 5.99 4.11 -19.21
C ARG A 37 4.47 4.36 -19.10
N GLY A 38 3.66 3.44 -19.61
CA GLY A 38 2.20 3.46 -19.46
C GLY A 38 1.77 3.18 -18.02
N LEU A 39 2.30 2.10 -17.43
CA LEU A 39 2.01 1.68 -16.06
C LEU A 39 2.43 2.73 -15.04
N ASP A 40 3.59 3.36 -15.20
CA ASP A 40 4.11 4.34 -14.25
C ASP A 40 3.14 5.51 -14.06
N ARG A 41 2.70 6.13 -15.18
CA ARG A 41 1.76 7.26 -15.15
C ARG A 41 0.42 6.91 -14.53
N VAL A 42 -0.06 5.70 -14.74
CA VAL A 42 -1.36 5.27 -14.25
C VAL A 42 -1.27 4.91 -12.77
N ALA A 43 -0.22 4.21 -12.36
CA ALA A 43 0.06 3.91 -10.96
C ALA A 43 0.17 5.21 -10.14
N ASP A 44 0.92 6.21 -10.62
CA ASP A 44 1.07 7.50 -9.93
C ASP A 44 -0.29 8.18 -9.69
N ARG A 45 -1.15 8.17 -10.71
CA ARG A 45 -2.51 8.74 -10.60
C ARG A 45 -3.42 7.92 -9.67
N ILE A 46 -3.33 6.59 -9.68
CA ILE A 46 -4.05 5.72 -8.73
C ILE A 46 -3.60 6.01 -7.29
N VAL A 47 -2.31 6.24 -7.06
CA VAL A 47 -1.75 6.57 -5.75
C VAL A 47 -2.27 7.92 -5.24
N VAL A 48 -2.45 8.90 -6.12
CA VAL A 48 -3.05 10.21 -5.79
C VAL A 48 -4.57 10.12 -5.55
N GLY A 49 -5.20 9.00 -5.92
CA GLY A 49 -6.63 8.76 -5.69
C GLY A 49 -7.53 9.19 -6.85
N ASP A 50 -6.97 9.35 -8.05
CA ASP A 50 -7.77 9.65 -9.24
C ASP A 50 -8.76 8.51 -9.53
N ALA A 51 -9.99 8.88 -9.88
CA ALA A 51 -10.95 7.94 -10.42
C ALA A 51 -10.59 7.59 -11.87
N PHE A 52 -10.65 6.30 -12.19
CA PHE A 52 -10.44 5.80 -13.54
C PHE A 52 -11.73 5.28 -14.14
N LYS A 53 -11.87 5.42 -15.46
CA LYS A 53 -12.90 4.71 -16.21
C LYS A 53 -12.41 3.29 -16.46
N PRO A 54 -13.30 2.27 -16.40
CA PRO A 54 -12.93 0.89 -16.70
C PRO A 54 -12.23 0.72 -18.07
N ASP A 55 -12.63 1.53 -19.06
CA ASP A 55 -12.01 1.54 -20.40
C ASP A 55 -10.53 1.95 -20.38
N ASP A 56 -10.17 2.90 -19.52
CA ASP A 56 -8.79 3.38 -19.45
C ASP A 56 -7.88 2.31 -18.81
N LEU A 57 -8.38 1.60 -17.78
CA LEU A 57 -7.65 0.48 -17.18
C LEU A 57 -7.53 -0.71 -18.13
N ARG A 58 -8.54 -0.96 -18.98
CA ARG A 58 -8.49 -2.04 -19.99
C ARG A 58 -7.41 -1.80 -21.04
N ARG A 59 -7.17 -0.55 -21.44
CA ARG A 59 -6.11 -0.21 -22.41
C ARG A 59 -4.70 -0.58 -21.93
N ILE A 60 -4.51 -0.65 -20.61
CA ILE A 60 -3.21 -0.94 -19.98
C ILE A 60 -3.06 -2.43 -19.68
N ALA A 61 -4.09 -3.26 -19.94
CA ALA A 61 -4.04 -4.69 -19.69
C ALA A 61 -2.91 -5.39 -20.46
N VAL A 62 -2.58 -4.91 -21.67
CA VAL A 62 -1.45 -5.44 -22.46
C VAL A 62 -0.12 -5.17 -21.77
N ASP A 63 0.10 -3.92 -21.33
CA ASP A 63 1.31 -3.54 -20.58
C ASP A 63 1.44 -4.34 -19.27
N LEU A 64 0.30 -4.61 -18.61
CA LEU A 64 0.24 -5.41 -17.38
C LEU A 64 0.66 -6.86 -17.64
N GLU A 65 0.13 -7.48 -18.70
CA GLU A 65 0.50 -8.84 -19.11
C GLU A 65 1.98 -8.93 -19.50
N GLU A 66 2.51 -7.94 -20.21
CA GLU A 66 3.92 -7.89 -20.61
C GLU A 66 4.85 -7.79 -19.39
N ALA A 67 4.52 -6.89 -18.45
CA ALA A 67 5.27 -6.74 -17.20
C ALA A 67 5.29 -8.03 -16.38
N ASN A 68 4.17 -8.77 -16.37
CA ASN A 68 4.05 -10.04 -15.68
C ASN A 68 4.78 -11.18 -16.41
N ARG A 69 4.82 -11.22 -17.74
CA ARG A 69 5.51 -12.30 -18.46
C ARG A 69 7.02 -12.14 -18.50
N THR A 70 7.52 -10.92 -18.42
CA THR A 70 8.96 -10.64 -18.57
C THR A 70 9.74 -11.04 -17.30
N PRO A 71 10.72 -11.95 -17.36
CA PRO A 71 11.45 -12.39 -16.16
C PRO A 71 12.32 -11.31 -15.52
N GLN A 72 12.82 -10.37 -16.32
CA GLN A 72 13.78 -9.33 -15.92
C GLN A 72 13.12 -7.96 -15.68
N THR A 73 11.82 -7.95 -15.35
CA THR A 73 11.10 -6.70 -15.04
C THR A 73 11.67 -6.04 -13.78
N ARG A 74 11.89 -4.73 -13.83
CA ARG A 74 12.36 -3.95 -12.67
C ARG A 74 11.33 -4.03 -11.54
N ALA A 75 11.80 -4.04 -10.30
CA ALA A 75 10.93 -4.10 -9.12
C ALA A 75 9.85 -2.99 -9.11
N SER A 76 10.20 -1.76 -9.53
CA SER A 76 9.24 -0.65 -9.64
C SER A 76 8.13 -0.90 -10.67
N ALA A 77 8.46 -1.52 -11.80
CA ALA A 77 7.48 -1.85 -12.83
C ALA A 77 6.53 -2.96 -12.37
N LEU A 78 7.04 -3.97 -11.64
CA LEU A 78 6.19 -5.00 -11.01
C LEU A 78 5.28 -4.39 -9.94
N ARG A 79 5.79 -3.49 -9.11
CA ARG A 79 4.99 -2.76 -8.13
C ARG A 79 3.87 -1.96 -8.79
N ASN A 80 4.19 -1.21 -9.84
CA ASN A 80 3.21 -0.40 -10.58
C ASN A 80 2.16 -1.29 -11.28
N ALA A 81 2.57 -2.43 -11.82
CA ALA A 81 1.66 -3.44 -12.33
C ALA A 81 0.70 -3.94 -11.24
N VAL A 82 1.20 -4.27 -10.04
CA VAL A 82 0.36 -4.67 -8.90
C VAL A 82 -0.62 -3.57 -8.51
N ILE A 83 -0.21 -2.30 -8.45
CA ILE A 83 -1.11 -1.17 -8.15
C ILE A 83 -2.28 -1.13 -9.15
N VAL A 84 -2.00 -1.25 -10.44
CA VAL A 84 -3.02 -1.25 -11.50
C VAL A 84 -3.92 -2.48 -11.40
N ALA A 85 -3.34 -3.67 -11.19
CA ALA A 85 -4.08 -4.92 -11.06
C ALA A 85 -5.02 -4.93 -9.84
N VAL A 86 -4.57 -4.41 -8.70
CA VAL A 86 -5.42 -4.23 -7.51
C VAL A 86 -6.57 -3.29 -7.82
N ARG A 87 -6.30 -2.17 -8.50
CA ARG A 87 -7.35 -1.22 -8.86
C ARG A 87 -8.41 -1.85 -9.77
N GLN A 88 -8.00 -2.64 -10.76
CA GLN A 88 -8.93 -3.39 -11.61
C GLN A 88 -9.78 -4.38 -10.80
N ALA A 89 -9.19 -5.08 -9.83
CA ALA A 89 -9.92 -5.98 -8.94
C ALA A 89 -10.93 -5.22 -8.05
N GLU A 90 -10.52 -4.09 -7.46
CA GLU A 90 -11.39 -3.23 -6.66
C GLU A 90 -12.61 -2.74 -7.46
N GLU A 91 -12.43 -2.36 -8.72
CA GLU A 91 -13.53 -1.95 -9.61
C GLU A 91 -14.46 -3.12 -9.97
N ALA A 92 -13.91 -4.29 -10.30
CA ALA A 92 -14.73 -5.49 -10.54
C ALA A 92 -15.57 -5.88 -9.32
N ILE A 93 -15.00 -5.73 -8.11
CA ILE A 93 -15.70 -5.95 -6.84
C ILE A 93 -16.83 -4.93 -6.65
N ALA A 94 -16.54 -3.64 -6.87
CA ALA A 94 -17.54 -2.58 -6.73
C ALA A 94 -18.73 -2.76 -7.69
N GLU A 95 -18.50 -3.30 -8.88
CA GLU A 95 -19.54 -3.57 -9.88
C GLU A 95 -20.21 -4.94 -9.73
N GLY A 96 -19.72 -5.81 -8.84
CA GLY A 96 -20.30 -7.13 -8.58
C GLY A 96 -20.11 -8.15 -9.71
N ARG A 97 -19.14 -7.95 -10.61
CA ARG A 97 -18.87 -8.82 -11.77
C ARG A 97 -18.10 -10.08 -11.36
N ARG A 98 -18.79 -11.06 -10.77
CA ARG A 98 -18.20 -12.27 -10.14
C ARG A 98 -17.09 -12.94 -10.97
N THR A 99 -17.34 -13.26 -12.24
CA THR A 99 -16.34 -13.91 -13.11
C THR A 99 -15.07 -13.06 -13.24
N GLU A 100 -15.22 -11.75 -13.44
CA GLU A 100 -14.07 -10.84 -13.54
C GLU A 100 -13.35 -10.68 -12.20
N ILE A 101 -14.06 -10.71 -11.07
CA ILE A 101 -13.44 -10.69 -9.74
C ILE A 101 -12.51 -11.88 -9.59
N ASP A 102 -12.99 -13.09 -9.90
CA ASP A 102 -12.22 -14.32 -9.76
C ASP A 102 -10.99 -14.32 -10.68
N GLU A 103 -11.17 -13.99 -11.97
CA GLU A 103 -10.07 -13.89 -12.94
C GLU A 103 -8.99 -12.90 -12.50
N ARG A 104 -9.38 -11.70 -12.05
CA ARG A 104 -8.44 -10.65 -11.63
C ARG A 104 -7.68 -11.06 -10.38
N LEU A 105 -8.36 -11.67 -9.41
CA LEU A 105 -7.73 -12.14 -8.18
C LEU A 105 -6.82 -13.35 -8.42
N GLU A 106 -7.12 -14.21 -9.41
CA GLU A 106 -6.25 -15.32 -9.80
C GLU A 106 -4.97 -14.80 -10.45
N ALA A 107 -5.09 -13.85 -11.38
CA ALA A 107 -3.94 -13.24 -12.03
C ALA A 107 -3.06 -12.42 -11.08
N LEU A 108 -3.66 -11.79 -10.06
CA LEU A 108 -2.94 -10.93 -9.11
C LEU A 108 -1.95 -11.70 -8.22
N GLY A 109 -2.29 -12.94 -7.81
CA GLY A 109 -1.48 -13.71 -6.85
C GLY A 109 -0.02 -13.94 -7.29
N PRO A 110 0.22 -14.59 -8.44
CA PRO A 110 1.58 -14.84 -8.94
C PRO A 110 2.36 -13.54 -9.21
N MET A 111 1.69 -12.49 -9.69
CA MET A 111 2.31 -11.18 -9.93
C MET A 111 2.78 -10.55 -8.62
N LEU A 112 1.96 -10.64 -7.57
CA LEU A 112 2.25 -10.12 -6.25
C LEU A 112 3.40 -10.86 -5.58
N ASP A 113 3.43 -12.19 -5.67
CA ASP A 113 4.53 -12.99 -5.12
C ASP A 113 5.85 -12.64 -5.81
N ARG A 114 5.84 -12.44 -7.13
CA ARG A 114 7.02 -11.97 -7.89
C ARG A 114 7.44 -10.55 -7.50
N ALA A 115 6.48 -9.64 -7.32
CA ALA A 115 6.76 -8.27 -6.89
C ALA A 115 7.38 -8.25 -5.49
N LEU A 116 6.87 -9.05 -4.55
CA LEU A 116 7.41 -9.18 -3.19
C LEU A 116 8.82 -9.78 -3.18
N LEU A 117 9.10 -10.77 -4.03
CA LEU A 117 10.46 -11.31 -4.20
C LEU A 117 11.43 -10.25 -4.72
N ALA A 118 10.97 -9.39 -5.64
CA ALA A 118 11.78 -8.30 -6.20
C ALA A 118 11.96 -7.11 -5.23
N ALA A 119 10.98 -6.86 -4.35
CA ALA A 119 10.97 -5.74 -3.41
C ALA A 119 10.39 -6.15 -2.03
N PRO A 120 11.12 -6.95 -1.23
CA PRO A 120 10.62 -7.40 0.08
C PRO A 120 10.49 -6.28 1.11
N GLY A 121 11.07 -5.10 0.84
CA GLY A 121 10.94 -3.90 1.66
C GLY A 121 9.75 -3.01 1.29
N ASP A 122 8.90 -3.40 0.33
CA ASP A 122 7.77 -2.57 -0.08
C ASP A 122 6.52 -2.84 0.78
N GLY A 123 6.13 -1.86 1.60
CA GLY A 123 4.99 -2.01 2.50
C GLY A 123 3.63 -2.09 1.81
N PHE A 124 3.49 -1.57 0.59
CA PHE A 124 2.24 -1.69 -0.16
C PHE A 124 2.04 -3.12 -0.64
N LEU A 125 3.10 -3.77 -1.13
CA LEU A 125 3.01 -5.17 -1.57
C LEU A 125 2.60 -6.10 -0.42
N TRP A 126 3.14 -5.90 0.79
CA TRP A 126 2.70 -6.63 1.98
C TRP A 126 1.22 -6.40 2.32
N LEU A 127 0.76 -5.15 2.22
CA LEU A 127 -0.66 -4.81 2.44
C LEU A 127 -1.56 -5.48 1.41
N VAL A 128 -1.19 -5.44 0.13
CA VAL A 128 -1.95 -6.09 -0.94
C VAL A 128 -1.97 -7.60 -0.73
N ARG A 129 -0.89 -8.20 -0.23
CA ARG A 129 -0.83 -9.65 0.04
C ARG A 129 -1.74 -10.06 1.20
N PHE A 130 -1.83 -9.23 2.22
CA PHE A 130 -2.83 -9.36 3.28
C PHE A 130 -4.25 -9.28 2.73
N TRP A 131 -4.56 -8.22 1.96
CA TRP A 131 -5.88 -7.99 1.39
C TRP A 131 -6.30 -9.13 0.45
N HIS A 132 -5.44 -9.49 -0.51
CA HIS A 132 -5.68 -10.55 -1.49
C HIS A 132 -5.95 -11.90 -0.81
N GLY A 133 -5.12 -12.27 0.16
CA GLY A 133 -5.28 -13.52 0.90
C GLY A 133 -6.60 -13.59 1.66
N ASN A 134 -6.96 -12.52 2.37
CA ASN A 134 -8.19 -12.46 3.15
C ASN A 134 -9.44 -12.35 2.28
N PHE A 135 -9.36 -11.69 1.13
CA PHE A 135 -10.48 -11.60 0.20
C PHE A 135 -10.79 -12.96 -0.42
N ARG A 136 -9.77 -13.73 -0.83
CA ARG A 136 -9.95 -15.04 -1.46
C ARG A 136 -10.33 -16.16 -0.48
N ASN A 137 -9.65 -16.22 0.66
CA ASN A 137 -9.71 -17.38 1.54
C ASN A 137 -10.48 -17.12 2.84
N GLY A 138 -11.02 -15.90 3.00
CA GLY A 138 -11.53 -15.42 4.27
C GLY A 138 -10.40 -15.01 5.22
N PHE A 139 -10.79 -14.45 6.37
CA PHE A 139 -9.83 -13.96 7.35
C PHE A 139 -9.11 -15.10 8.09
N ASP A 140 -7.78 -15.08 8.07
CA ASP A 140 -6.93 -15.92 8.92
C ASP A 140 -6.07 -15.04 9.84
N THR A 141 -5.99 -15.36 11.13
CA THR A 141 -5.08 -14.73 12.08
C THR A 141 -3.62 -14.72 11.63
N ARG A 142 -3.15 -15.75 10.91
CA ARG A 142 -1.77 -15.80 10.38
C ARG A 142 -1.52 -14.72 9.31
N SER A 143 -2.59 -14.23 8.68
CA SER A 143 -2.45 -13.13 7.73
C SER A 143 -2.00 -11.84 8.41
N LEU A 144 -2.22 -11.67 9.72
CA LEU A 144 -1.79 -10.47 10.45
C LEU A 144 -0.28 -10.24 10.40
N ASP A 145 0.53 -11.28 10.20
CA ASP A 145 1.97 -11.14 9.97
C ASP A 145 2.28 -10.35 8.70
N LEU A 146 1.46 -10.49 7.65
CA LEU A 146 1.57 -9.72 6.41
C LEU A 146 1.22 -8.25 6.65
N LEU A 147 0.18 -7.98 7.46
CA LEU A 147 -0.18 -6.62 7.84
C LEU A 147 0.93 -5.98 8.70
N ALA A 148 1.47 -6.71 9.67
CA ALA A 148 2.61 -6.27 10.47
C ALA A 148 3.86 -6.03 9.61
N ALA A 149 4.11 -6.85 8.59
CA ALA A 149 5.17 -6.60 7.61
C ALA A 149 4.95 -5.28 6.85
N SER A 150 3.71 -4.96 6.45
CA SER A 150 3.37 -3.67 5.84
C SER A 150 3.69 -2.48 6.75
N TYR A 151 3.33 -2.55 8.04
CA TYR A 151 3.63 -1.50 9.02
C TYR A 151 5.14 -1.32 9.23
N ARG A 152 5.92 -2.41 9.26
CA ARG A 152 7.38 -2.33 9.41
C ARG A 152 8.08 -1.76 8.17
N ALA A 153 7.61 -2.16 6.98
CA ALA A 153 8.23 -1.77 5.71
C ALA A 153 7.90 -0.32 5.32
N ALA A 154 6.68 0.16 5.58
CA ALA A 154 6.24 1.50 5.20
C ALA A 154 5.46 2.22 6.32
N PRO A 155 6.09 2.53 7.47
CA PRO A 155 5.40 3.16 8.61
C PRO A 155 4.98 4.62 8.36
N ARG A 156 5.53 5.29 7.33
CA ARG A 156 5.36 6.74 7.08
C ARG A 156 4.83 7.08 5.69
N GLU A 157 4.33 6.10 4.95
CA GLU A 157 3.76 6.33 3.63
C GLU A 157 2.28 6.65 3.71
N GLY A 158 1.94 7.94 3.73
CA GLY A 158 0.58 8.42 3.94
C GLY A 158 -0.47 7.83 2.98
N TRP A 159 -0.12 7.65 1.71
CA TRP A 159 -1.02 7.05 0.71
C TRP A 159 -1.31 5.56 1.01
N ILE A 160 -0.32 4.81 1.51
CA ILE A 160 -0.52 3.42 1.98
C ILE A 160 -1.35 3.45 3.26
N ALA A 161 -0.99 4.33 4.20
CA ALA A 161 -1.66 4.45 5.50
C ALA A 161 -3.17 4.64 5.33
N VAL A 162 -3.62 5.54 4.44
CA VAL A 162 -5.06 5.75 4.18
C VAL A 162 -5.78 4.46 3.79
N ARG A 163 -5.19 3.64 2.92
CA ARG A 163 -5.78 2.33 2.54
C ARG A 163 -5.65 1.30 3.65
N ARG A 164 -4.46 1.22 4.26
CA ARG A 164 -4.10 0.25 5.29
C ARG A 164 -4.96 0.40 6.53
N THR A 165 -5.21 1.62 6.99
CA THR A 165 -6.00 1.87 8.20
C THR A 165 -7.42 1.29 8.07
N SER A 166 -8.09 1.44 6.92
CA SER A 166 -9.42 0.85 6.71
C SER A 166 -9.41 -0.68 6.86
N VAL A 167 -8.46 -1.32 6.18
CA VAL A 167 -8.29 -2.77 6.18
C VAL A 167 -7.85 -3.30 7.55
N ALA A 168 -6.96 -2.57 8.23
CA ALA A 168 -6.48 -2.91 9.57
C ALA A 168 -7.60 -2.80 10.60
N LEU A 169 -8.40 -1.73 10.57
CA LEU A 169 -9.49 -1.55 11.53
C LEU A 169 -10.60 -2.61 11.39
N ALA A 170 -10.79 -3.17 10.20
CA ALA A 170 -11.69 -4.31 9.99
C ALA A 170 -11.20 -5.59 10.72
N ALA A 171 -9.89 -5.71 10.97
CA ALA A 171 -9.28 -6.85 11.66
C ALA A 171 -8.85 -6.54 13.11
N PHE A 172 -9.15 -5.34 13.63
CA PHE A 172 -8.56 -4.79 14.85
C PHE A 172 -8.70 -5.68 16.09
N SER A 173 -9.87 -6.27 16.29
CA SER A 173 -10.16 -7.11 17.47
C SER A 173 -9.34 -8.39 17.55
N ARG A 174 -8.67 -8.79 16.47
CA ARG A 174 -7.87 -10.02 16.39
C ARG A 174 -6.36 -9.77 16.47
N MET A 175 -5.96 -8.50 16.57
CA MET A 175 -4.55 -8.12 16.58
C MET A 175 -3.93 -8.24 17.97
N GLU A 176 -2.63 -8.49 18.01
CA GLU A 176 -1.82 -8.35 19.22
C GLU A 176 -1.54 -6.87 19.53
N GLU A 177 -1.22 -6.56 20.79
CA GLU A 177 -1.03 -5.19 21.27
C GLU A 177 -0.04 -4.35 20.45
N PRO A 178 1.15 -4.86 20.05
CA PRO A 178 2.09 -4.05 19.27
C PRO A 178 1.51 -3.59 17.93
N LEU A 179 0.73 -4.45 17.26
CA LEU A 179 0.11 -4.12 15.98
C LEU A 179 -1.11 -3.19 16.19
N ARG A 180 -1.91 -3.39 17.24
CA ARG A 180 -3.01 -2.47 17.58
C ARG A 180 -2.49 -1.06 17.85
N GLY A 181 -1.40 -0.93 18.62
CA GLY A 181 -0.74 0.35 18.86
C GLY A 181 -0.36 1.05 17.55
N ALA A 182 0.30 0.35 16.63
CA ALA A 182 0.69 0.90 15.33
C ALA A 182 -0.52 1.36 14.49
N VAL A 183 -1.64 0.63 14.51
CA VAL A 183 -2.87 1.01 13.81
C VAL A 183 -3.49 2.26 14.43
N VAL A 184 -3.50 2.37 15.76
CA VAL A 184 -4.02 3.54 16.49
C VAL A 184 -3.18 4.78 16.20
N ASP A 185 -1.85 4.67 16.29
CA ASP A 185 -0.92 5.76 16.00
C ASP A 185 -1.05 6.25 14.55
N GLU A 186 -1.20 5.32 13.60
CA GLU A 186 -1.44 5.65 12.20
C GLU A 186 -2.75 6.41 12.01
N PHE A 187 -3.85 5.93 12.60
CA PHE A 187 -5.16 6.59 12.51
C PHE A 187 -5.10 8.02 13.07
N VAL A 188 -4.49 8.21 14.25
CA VAL A 188 -4.29 9.53 14.86
C VAL A 188 -3.43 10.42 13.95
N GLY A 189 -2.36 9.88 13.38
CA GLY A 189 -1.50 10.58 12.43
C GLY A 189 -2.25 11.03 11.17
N LEU A 190 -3.12 10.18 10.61
CA LEU A 190 -3.95 10.51 9.44
C LEU A 190 -4.98 11.60 9.76
N VAL A 191 -5.63 11.52 10.92
CA VAL A 191 -6.53 12.58 11.39
C VAL A 191 -5.78 13.90 11.56
N ASN A 192 -4.58 13.88 12.14
CA ASN A 192 -3.79 15.09 12.37
C ASN A 192 -3.27 15.72 11.08
N SER A 193 -2.92 14.90 10.09
CA SER A 193 -2.46 15.34 8.75
C SER A 193 -3.59 15.64 7.77
N HIS A 194 -4.86 15.44 8.16
CA HIS A 194 -6.04 15.61 7.30
C HIS A 194 -5.99 14.73 6.05
N LEU A 195 -5.36 13.55 6.15
CA LEU A 195 -5.22 12.61 5.04
C LEU A 195 -6.34 11.57 5.05
N GLY A 196 -7.08 11.52 3.95
CA GLY A 196 -8.12 10.54 3.70
C GLY A 196 -9.43 10.77 4.49
N PRO A 197 -10.48 10.00 4.19
CA PRO A 197 -11.79 10.16 4.80
C PRO A 197 -11.87 9.45 6.15
N MET A 198 -11.04 9.86 7.12
CA MET A 198 -10.92 9.13 8.41
C MET A 198 -12.21 9.03 9.22
N ALA A 199 -13.16 9.95 9.00
CA ALA A 199 -14.50 9.84 9.57
C ALA A 199 -15.29 8.65 8.99
N ASP A 200 -15.20 8.37 7.68
CA ASP A 200 -15.82 7.19 7.07
C ASP A 200 -15.21 5.89 7.60
N VAL A 201 -13.87 5.87 7.67
CA VAL A 201 -13.11 4.74 8.21
C VAL A 201 -13.48 4.46 9.68
N PHE A 202 -13.62 5.52 10.49
CA PHE A 202 -14.03 5.39 11.89
C PHE A 202 -15.46 4.84 12.02
N VAL A 203 -16.44 5.39 11.31
CA VAL A 203 -17.85 4.98 11.44
C VAL A 203 -18.13 3.59 10.88
N THR A 204 -17.23 3.05 10.05
CA THR A 204 -17.31 1.68 9.53
C THR A 204 -16.52 0.68 10.37
N SER A 205 -15.60 1.15 11.22
CA SER A 205 -14.87 0.30 12.15
C SER A 205 -15.77 -0.31 13.23
N GLY A 206 -15.41 -1.48 13.77
CA GLY A 206 -16.15 -2.13 14.86
C GLY A 206 -15.97 -1.42 16.22
N TRP A 207 -16.87 -1.69 17.17
CA TRP A 207 -16.82 -1.11 18.52
C TRP A 207 -15.45 -1.21 19.23
N PRO A 208 -14.75 -2.37 19.23
CA PRO A 208 -13.45 -2.48 19.89
C PRO A 208 -12.40 -1.49 19.35
N ALA A 209 -12.45 -1.21 18.05
CA ALA A 209 -11.58 -0.20 17.45
C ALA A 209 -11.98 1.20 17.92
N ARG A 210 -13.27 1.55 17.86
CA ARG A 210 -13.76 2.88 18.25
C ARG A 210 -13.42 3.24 19.69
N ASP A 211 -13.58 2.29 20.62
CA ASP A 211 -13.28 2.48 22.04
C ASP A 211 -11.80 2.76 22.29
N THR A 212 -10.91 2.23 21.44
CA THR A 212 -9.47 2.48 21.51
C THR A 212 -9.08 3.77 20.79
N LEU A 213 -9.68 4.05 19.63
CA LEU A 213 -9.36 5.21 18.81
C LEU A 213 -9.83 6.53 19.44
N LEU A 214 -11.02 6.58 20.03
CA LEU A 214 -11.59 7.82 20.56
C LEU A 214 -10.70 8.47 21.65
N PRO A 215 -10.25 7.75 22.69
CA PRO A 215 -9.31 8.32 23.67
C PRO A 215 -7.97 8.73 23.04
N ALA A 216 -7.45 7.93 22.11
CA ALA A 216 -6.16 8.18 21.45
C ALA A 216 -6.15 9.48 20.64
N LEU A 217 -7.31 9.93 20.14
CA LEU A 217 -7.44 11.23 19.46
C LEU A 217 -7.03 12.42 20.33
N ALA A 218 -6.94 12.29 21.65
CA ALA A 218 -6.40 13.34 22.52
C ALA A 218 -4.98 13.79 22.12
N ALA A 219 -4.20 12.92 21.45
CA ALA A 219 -2.88 13.25 20.91
C ALA A 219 -2.90 14.05 19.60
N ALA A 220 -4.03 14.09 18.86
CA ALA A 220 -4.17 14.93 17.66
C ALA A 220 -4.36 16.41 18.03
N SER A 221 -4.07 17.33 17.11
CA SER A 221 -4.33 18.76 17.33
C SER A 221 -5.82 19.06 17.55
N GLU A 222 -6.13 20.10 18.32
CA GLU A 222 -7.53 20.50 18.55
C GLU A 222 -8.28 20.82 17.26
N VAL A 223 -7.60 21.46 16.29
CA VAL A 223 -8.14 21.74 14.96
C VAL A 223 -8.53 20.46 14.24
N SER A 224 -7.62 19.47 14.21
CA SER A 224 -7.87 18.16 13.60
C SER A 224 -9.01 17.41 14.29
N ARG A 225 -9.04 17.41 15.63
CA ARG A 225 -10.14 16.80 16.41
C ARG A 225 -11.48 17.45 16.09
N ARG A 226 -11.55 18.78 15.99
CA ARG A 226 -12.77 19.52 15.65
C ARG A 226 -13.25 19.20 14.23
N ASN A 227 -12.33 19.13 13.27
CA ASN A 227 -12.63 18.75 11.89
C ASN A 227 -13.15 17.31 11.79
N PHE A 228 -12.48 16.39 12.48
CA PHE A 228 -12.92 14.99 12.59
C PHE A 228 -14.30 14.88 13.24
N ALA A 229 -14.52 15.53 14.39
CA ALA A 229 -15.81 15.52 15.09
C ALA A 229 -16.94 16.03 14.18
N ARG A 230 -16.73 17.17 13.50
CA ARG A 230 -17.70 17.70 12.53
C ARG A 230 -18.03 16.70 11.42
N ALA A 231 -17.01 16.01 10.89
CA ALA A 231 -17.19 15.01 9.85
C ALA A 231 -17.96 13.78 10.35
N VAL A 232 -17.71 13.32 11.58
CA VAL A 232 -18.44 12.19 12.20
C VAL A 232 -19.88 12.58 12.52
N TYR A 233 -20.12 13.76 13.10
CA TYR A 233 -21.48 14.27 13.34
C TYR A 233 -22.26 14.46 12.04
N GLY A 234 -21.60 14.90 10.96
CA GLY A 234 -22.19 15.01 9.64
C GLY A 234 -22.68 13.67 9.06
N ARG A 235 -22.18 12.54 9.57
CA ARG A 235 -22.63 11.18 9.23
C ARG A 235 -23.73 10.66 10.15
N GLY A 236 -24.20 11.47 11.09
CA GLY A 236 -25.27 11.12 12.04
C GLY A 236 -24.80 10.32 13.27
N PHE A 237 -23.49 10.21 13.49
CA PHE A 237 -22.94 9.50 14.65
C PHE A 237 -22.68 10.46 15.80
N ASP A 238 -23.33 10.25 16.94
CA ASP A 238 -23.04 10.98 18.17
C ASP A 238 -21.93 10.29 18.97
N VAL A 239 -20.72 10.86 18.93
CA VAL A 239 -19.56 10.37 19.66
C VAL A 239 -18.89 11.49 20.46
N VAL A 240 -18.23 11.10 21.55
CA VAL A 240 -17.43 12.02 22.37
C VAL A 240 -16.01 12.06 21.83
N VAL A 241 -15.64 13.17 21.19
CA VAL A 241 -14.26 13.40 20.77
C VAL A 241 -13.53 14.18 21.87
N PRO A 242 -12.36 13.74 22.34
CA PRO A 242 -11.66 14.38 23.47
C PRO A 242 -11.47 15.89 23.30
N GLY A 243 -11.88 16.66 24.31
CA GLY A 243 -11.73 18.12 24.31
C GLY A 243 -12.58 18.88 23.29
N ILE A 244 -13.51 18.23 22.59
CA ILE A 244 -14.44 18.87 21.66
C ILE A 244 -15.85 18.82 22.27
N PRO A 245 -16.49 19.98 22.52
CA PRO A 245 -17.88 20.02 22.94
C PRO A 245 -18.78 19.30 21.92
N ARG A 246 -19.77 18.55 22.40
CA ARG A 246 -20.80 17.99 21.52
C ARG A 246 -21.53 19.12 20.81
N ALA A 247 -21.86 18.92 19.54
CA ALA A 247 -22.77 19.83 18.87
C ALA A 247 -24.12 19.77 19.60
N ASP A 248 -24.67 20.93 19.98
CA ASP A 248 -26.00 20.99 20.58
C ASP A 248 -26.98 20.22 19.70
N ALA A 249 -27.73 19.29 20.29
CA ALA A 249 -28.78 18.55 19.60
C ALA A 249 -29.69 19.56 18.93
N ARG A 250 -29.80 19.50 17.59
CA ARG A 250 -30.55 20.52 16.85
C ARG A 250 -31.98 20.57 17.43
N PRO A 251 -32.51 21.76 17.75
CA PRO A 251 -33.75 21.89 18.53
C PRO A 251 -34.98 21.22 17.94
N TRP A 252 -34.96 20.82 16.66
CA TRP A 252 -36.05 20.16 15.96
C TRP A 252 -35.93 18.62 15.85
N SER A 253 -35.01 17.97 16.58
CA SER A 253 -34.89 16.51 16.60
C SER A 253 -35.64 15.84 17.78
N ARG A 254 -36.69 16.48 18.32
CA ARG A 254 -37.60 15.89 19.30
C ARG A 254 -38.97 15.64 18.69
#